data_AF-A0A0B1SSW0-F1
#
_entry.id   AF-A0A0B1SSW0-F1
#
_cell.length_a   1.000
_cell.length_b   1.000
_cell.length_c   1.000
_cell.angle_alpha   90.00
_cell.angle_beta   90.00
_cell.angle_gamma   90.00
#
_symmetry.space_group_name_H-M   'P 1'
#
loop_
_entity.id
_entity.type
_entity.pdbx_description
1 polymer ?
#
loop_
_entity_poly.entity_id
_entity_poly.type
_entity_poly.pdbx_seq_one_letter_code
_entity_poly.pdbx_strand_id
1 'polypeptide(L)'
;MSNIAASQPLLTDEEMKTAAKLFQQSAGVFARLKDTILGMVQQDPTPDLLPDTLASLSAIMLAQAQEAIYIKAYKDKMKPSALVKISAQVGDFYQDAQKIMNRDAVKGLWEKEWLHIVSGKALGFQAIAQLHQSEINAENREMGEQLSRLGEAVKLSETAAKYLPPGCLSEQFNAITKSHTAAKKDNDFIYHERIADFRSLPPLPRAALAKALPVTYPMSPRFKDMFASVVPVQVHNAMQSYESRKAELVNIETGRLREHTQLMNGILASLNLPAALDDVSSMDTLPESIKQKSAKVKQAGGITELQRLFNELPTLFKRNEEILDETNRMLTEEKDSDDNLRRQFGTKWSRMSSEQLTGPLLQEIGKYRGILHTASNADKMVKDKFEANRPAIEMLSKNEVELRGSIPSQTEHAAQGPSEAVGKLKGLMNQVQELKVQREKLEKVRNIHGRRYLDIYSG
;
A
#
# COMPACT_ATOMS: atom_id res chain seq x y z
N MET A 1 12.75 -24.24 6.96
CA MET A 1 11.88 -25.15 7.74
C MET A 1 12.13 -26.60 7.35
N SER A 2 12.07 -26.95 6.06
CA SER A 2 12.43 -28.28 5.53
C SER A 2 13.78 -28.81 6.04
N ASN A 3 14.85 -28.01 6.00
CA ASN A 3 16.17 -28.44 6.49
C ASN A 3 16.17 -28.75 8.00
N ILE A 4 15.46 -27.95 8.81
CA ILE A 4 15.35 -28.17 10.27
C ILE A 4 14.56 -29.46 10.55
N ALA A 5 13.53 -29.73 9.74
CA ALA A 5 12.75 -30.96 9.82
C ALA A 5 13.60 -32.19 9.45
N ALA A 6 14.38 -32.10 8.38
CA ALA A 6 15.26 -33.17 7.91
C ALA A 6 16.44 -33.44 8.86
N SER A 7 16.91 -32.44 9.61
CA SER A 7 17.97 -32.60 10.59
C SER A 7 17.50 -33.14 11.95
N GLN A 8 16.18 -33.36 12.14
CA GLN A 8 15.68 -33.97 13.37
C GLN A 8 16.18 -35.42 13.46
N PRO A 9 16.76 -35.88 14.59
CA PRO A 9 17.17 -37.27 14.77
C PRO A 9 16.02 -38.28 14.76
N LEU A 10 14.78 -37.80 14.94
CA LEU A 10 13.56 -38.59 15.03
C LEU A 10 13.67 -39.69 16.10
N LEU A 11 14.32 -39.41 17.23
CA LEU A 11 14.48 -40.34 18.34
C LEU A 11 13.39 -40.13 19.41
N THR A 12 12.97 -38.88 19.60
CA THR A 12 11.95 -38.51 20.60
C THR A 12 10.62 -38.12 19.94
N ASP A 13 9.54 -38.19 20.73
CA ASP A 13 8.19 -37.79 20.30
C ASP A 13 8.13 -36.33 19.84
N GLU A 14 8.82 -35.43 20.53
CA GLU A 14 8.83 -34.01 20.21
C GLU A 14 9.59 -33.72 18.91
N GLU A 15 10.69 -34.42 18.63
CA GLU A 15 11.42 -34.32 17.36
C GLU A 15 10.53 -34.75 16.18
N MET A 16 9.79 -35.85 16.31
CA MET A 16 8.89 -36.33 15.24
C MET A 16 7.71 -35.40 15.00
N LYS A 17 7.07 -34.90 16.08
CA LYS A 17 6.00 -33.89 15.97
C LYS A 17 6.52 -32.61 15.33
N THR A 18 7.72 -32.18 15.71
CA THR A 18 8.37 -30.99 15.16
C THR A 18 8.69 -31.17 13.68
N ALA A 19 9.29 -32.30 13.28
CA ALA A 19 9.55 -32.63 11.88
C ALA A 19 8.25 -32.63 11.05
N ALA A 20 7.22 -33.35 11.51
CA ALA A 20 5.93 -33.42 10.82
C ALA A 20 5.28 -32.03 10.68
N LYS A 21 5.35 -31.20 11.72
CA LYS A 21 4.83 -29.82 11.67
C LYS A 21 5.61 -28.95 10.68
N LEU A 22 6.94 -28.96 10.73
CA LEU A 22 7.79 -28.13 9.89
C LEU A 22 7.71 -28.53 8.41
N PHE A 23 7.57 -29.82 8.10
CA PHE A 23 7.31 -30.30 6.73
C PHE A 23 5.94 -29.81 6.24
N GLN A 24 4.88 -29.92 7.05
CA GLN A 24 3.55 -29.40 6.69
C GLN A 24 3.53 -27.87 6.48
N GLN A 25 4.28 -27.12 7.30
CA GLN A 25 4.46 -25.68 7.11
C GLN A 25 5.23 -25.37 5.82
N SER A 26 6.28 -26.15 5.51
CA SER A 26 7.04 -25.99 4.26
C SER A 26 6.18 -26.26 3.03
N ALA A 27 5.37 -27.33 3.06
CA ALA A 27 4.39 -27.62 2.02
C ALA A 27 3.42 -26.45 1.81
N GLY A 28 2.90 -25.90 2.92
CA GLY A 28 2.03 -24.73 2.93
C GLY A 28 2.64 -23.47 2.30
N VAL A 29 3.91 -23.18 2.63
CA VAL A 29 4.64 -22.04 2.06
C VAL A 29 4.84 -22.21 0.55
N PHE A 30 5.27 -23.38 0.09
CA PHE A 30 5.43 -23.64 -1.34
C PHE A 30 4.09 -23.56 -2.09
N ALA A 31 3.02 -24.11 -1.52
CA ALA A 31 1.68 -23.99 -2.08
C ALA A 31 1.22 -22.52 -2.19
N ARG A 32 1.45 -21.70 -1.15
CA ARG A 32 1.10 -20.28 -1.19
C ARG A 32 1.91 -19.53 -2.25
N LEU A 33 3.22 -19.78 -2.33
CA LEU A 33 4.08 -19.14 -3.32
C LEU A 33 3.63 -19.48 -4.75
N LYS A 34 3.29 -20.74 -5.01
CA LYS A 34 2.77 -21.19 -6.31
C LYS A 34 1.59 -20.34 -6.78
N ASP A 35 0.66 -20.03 -5.87
CA ASP A 35 -0.56 -19.31 -6.21
C ASP A 35 -0.36 -17.79 -6.35
N THR A 36 0.73 -17.23 -5.80
CA THR A 36 0.93 -15.77 -5.75
C THR A 36 2.09 -15.25 -6.59
N ILE A 37 3.10 -16.07 -6.89
CA ILE A 37 4.38 -15.60 -7.40
C ILE A 37 4.26 -14.84 -8.72
N LEU A 38 3.41 -15.31 -9.64
CA LEU A 38 3.19 -14.68 -10.96
C LEU A 38 2.51 -13.31 -10.86
N GLY A 39 1.78 -13.03 -9.78
CA GLY A 39 1.19 -11.72 -9.52
C GLY A 39 2.09 -10.78 -8.72
N MET A 40 3.16 -11.31 -8.10
CA MET A 40 4.08 -10.55 -7.24
C MET A 40 5.30 -10.03 -8.00
N VAL A 41 5.69 -10.69 -9.10
CA VAL A 41 6.90 -10.37 -9.86
C VAL A 41 6.49 -9.87 -11.25
N GLN A 42 7.12 -8.78 -11.71
CA GLN A 42 6.86 -8.19 -13.04
C GLN A 42 7.55 -8.94 -14.19
N GLN A 43 8.57 -9.72 -13.87
CA GLN A 43 9.34 -10.56 -14.79
C GLN A 43 9.08 -12.04 -14.50
N ASP A 44 9.41 -12.89 -15.47
CA ASP A 44 9.32 -14.33 -15.26
C ASP A 44 10.21 -14.75 -14.08
N PRO A 45 9.66 -15.52 -13.11
CA PRO A 45 10.44 -15.98 -11.98
C PRO A 45 11.49 -17.00 -12.43
N THR A 46 12.54 -17.14 -11.63
CA THR A 46 13.56 -18.17 -11.82
C THR A 46 12.94 -19.58 -11.75
N PRO A 47 13.57 -20.60 -12.38
CA PRO A 47 12.98 -21.93 -12.49
C PRO A 47 12.58 -22.61 -11.18
N ASP A 48 13.24 -22.27 -10.07
CA ASP A 48 12.95 -22.73 -8.71
C ASP A 48 11.63 -22.18 -8.15
N LEU A 49 11.22 -20.99 -8.61
CA LEU A 49 9.99 -20.30 -8.21
C LEU A 49 8.85 -20.45 -9.22
N LEU A 50 9.02 -21.26 -10.27
CA LEU A 50 7.94 -21.58 -11.20
C LEU A 50 6.85 -22.43 -10.52
N PRO A 51 5.57 -22.27 -10.92
CA PRO A 51 4.45 -22.98 -10.29
C PRO A 51 4.58 -24.51 -10.24
N ASP A 52 5.09 -25.15 -11.28
CA ASP A 52 5.29 -26.61 -11.30
C ASP A 52 6.42 -27.05 -10.36
N THR A 53 7.47 -26.25 -10.21
CA THR A 53 8.58 -26.52 -9.28
C THR A 53 8.09 -26.41 -7.85
N LEU A 54 7.36 -25.34 -7.54
CA LEU A 54 6.74 -25.12 -6.23
C LEU A 54 5.69 -26.19 -5.90
N ALA A 55 4.92 -26.65 -6.89
CA ALA A 55 3.99 -27.78 -6.72
C ALA A 55 4.71 -29.08 -6.36
N SER A 56 5.83 -29.36 -7.03
CA SER A 56 6.67 -30.53 -6.75
C SER A 56 7.25 -30.47 -5.34
N LEU A 57 7.86 -29.34 -4.96
CA LEU A 57 8.42 -29.13 -3.63
C LEU A 57 7.33 -29.25 -2.54
N SER A 58 6.14 -28.68 -2.77
CA SER A 58 5.01 -28.82 -1.86
C SER A 58 4.60 -30.28 -1.67
N ALA A 59 4.54 -31.06 -2.75
CA ALA A 59 4.17 -32.48 -2.70
C ALA A 59 5.22 -33.33 -1.96
N ILE A 60 6.51 -33.09 -2.20
CA ILE A 60 7.61 -33.78 -1.50
C ILE A 60 7.53 -33.51 0.01
N MET A 61 7.35 -32.23 0.41
CA MET A 61 7.23 -31.87 1.82
C MET A 61 6.02 -32.52 2.48
N LEU A 62 4.89 -32.63 1.77
CA LEU A 62 3.69 -33.29 2.29
C LEU A 62 3.90 -34.80 2.48
N ALA A 63 4.58 -35.46 1.54
CA ALA A 63 4.95 -36.87 1.65
C ALA A 63 5.87 -37.12 2.85
N GLN A 64 6.90 -36.29 3.03
CA GLN A 64 7.83 -36.36 4.17
C GLN A 64 7.14 -36.09 5.51
N ALA A 65 6.13 -35.21 5.55
CA ALA A 65 5.32 -35.00 6.74
C ALA A 65 4.54 -36.25 7.14
N GLN A 66 3.89 -36.91 6.17
CA GLN A 66 3.17 -38.15 6.43
C GLN A 66 4.13 -39.28 6.83
N GLU A 67 5.34 -39.34 6.24
CA GLU A 67 6.40 -40.27 6.64
C GLU A 67 6.81 -40.06 8.10
N ALA A 68 7.02 -38.81 8.55
CA ALA A 68 7.33 -38.53 9.95
C ALA A 68 6.21 -38.99 10.90
N ILE A 69 4.95 -38.87 10.49
CA ILE A 69 3.79 -39.38 11.24
C ILE A 69 3.80 -40.92 11.27
N TYR A 70 4.15 -41.58 10.17
CA TYR A 70 4.33 -43.02 10.14
C TYR A 70 5.43 -43.49 11.09
N ILE A 71 6.60 -42.84 11.06
CA ILE A 71 7.74 -43.19 11.93
C ILE A 71 7.31 -43.11 13.40
N LYS A 72 6.56 -42.08 13.77
CA LYS A 72 5.98 -41.96 15.10
C LYS A 72 5.02 -43.10 15.42
N ALA A 73 4.03 -43.33 14.55
CA ALA A 73 3.04 -44.38 14.75
C ALA A 73 3.66 -45.79 14.89
N TYR A 74 4.72 -46.05 14.12
CA TYR A 74 5.48 -47.29 14.16
C TYR A 74 6.24 -47.45 15.50
N LYS A 75 6.92 -46.39 15.98
CA LYS A 75 7.61 -46.42 17.28
C LYS A 75 6.67 -46.49 18.48
N ASP A 76 5.51 -45.86 18.37
CA ASP A 76 4.43 -45.94 19.37
C ASP A 76 3.77 -47.34 19.40
N LYS A 77 4.15 -48.25 18.48
CA LYS A 77 3.56 -49.58 18.32
C LYS A 77 2.03 -49.51 18.16
N MET A 78 1.56 -48.56 17.35
CA MET A 78 0.14 -48.48 17.00
C MET A 78 -0.33 -49.77 16.32
N LYS A 79 -1.64 -50.05 16.41
CA LYS A 79 -2.24 -51.26 15.81
C LYS A 79 -1.91 -51.36 14.30
N PRO A 80 -1.70 -52.57 13.75
CA PRO A 80 -1.43 -52.77 12.32
C PRO A 80 -2.49 -52.10 11.41
N SER A 81 -3.77 -52.12 11.81
CA SER A 81 -4.86 -51.45 11.09
C SER A 81 -4.71 -49.93 10.92
N ALA A 82 -3.98 -49.26 11.83
CA ALA A 82 -3.61 -47.85 11.67
C ALA A 82 -2.35 -47.72 10.79
N LEU A 83 -1.34 -48.55 11.00
CA LEU A 83 -0.08 -48.51 10.26
C LEU A 83 -0.27 -48.76 8.76
N VAL A 84 -1.17 -49.67 8.36
CA VAL A 84 -1.58 -49.86 6.95
C VAL A 84 -2.06 -48.55 6.34
N LYS A 85 -3.02 -47.89 7.00
CA LYS A 85 -3.65 -46.67 6.48
C LYS A 85 -2.66 -45.53 6.30
N ILE A 86 -1.76 -45.37 7.28
CA ILE A 86 -0.78 -44.29 7.28
C ILE A 86 0.28 -44.56 6.21
N SER A 87 0.89 -45.76 6.18
CA SER A 87 1.94 -46.12 5.23
C SER A 87 1.45 -46.16 3.78
N ALA A 88 0.23 -46.66 3.52
CA ALA A 88 -0.38 -46.61 2.19
C ALA A 88 -0.48 -45.17 1.68
N GLN A 89 -0.89 -44.23 2.56
CA GLN A 89 -0.97 -42.82 2.21
C GLN A 89 0.41 -42.17 1.99
N VAL A 90 1.46 -42.60 2.72
CA VAL A 90 2.84 -42.13 2.47
C VAL A 90 3.26 -42.51 1.04
N GLY A 91 2.99 -43.77 0.65
CA GLY A 91 3.27 -44.25 -0.70
C GLY A 91 2.55 -43.44 -1.78
N ASP A 92 1.25 -43.20 -1.59
CA ASP A 92 0.43 -42.40 -2.53
C ASP A 92 0.95 -40.94 -2.65
N PHE A 93 1.32 -40.30 -1.53
CA PHE A 93 1.90 -38.94 -1.59
C PHE A 93 3.25 -38.89 -2.30
N TYR A 94 4.13 -39.87 -2.10
CA TYR A 94 5.38 -39.93 -2.86
C TYR A 94 5.15 -40.24 -4.33
N GLN A 95 4.17 -41.08 -4.66
CA GLN A 95 3.80 -41.36 -6.04
C GLN A 95 3.26 -40.11 -6.75
N ASP A 96 2.44 -39.31 -6.06
CA ASP A 96 1.93 -38.06 -6.60
C ASP A 96 3.05 -37.02 -6.77
N ALA A 97 3.96 -36.91 -5.80
CA ALA A 97 5.17 -36.09 -5.96
C ALA A 97 6.00 -36.52 -7.18
N GLN A 98 6.22 -37.82 -7.35
CA GLN A 98 6.95 -38.39 -8.48
C GLN A 98 6.31 -38.02 -9.83
N LYS A 99 4.97 -38.06 -9.95
CA LYS A 99 4.25 -37.67 -11.17
C LYS A 99 4.49 -36.20 -11.52
N ILE A 100 4.45 -35.32 -10.52
CA ILE A 100 4.64 -33.87 -10.73
C ILE A 100 6.10 -33.60 -11.11
N MET A 101 7.07 -34.21 -10.41
CA MET A 101 8.49 -34.06 -10.70
C MET A 101 8.89 -34.52 -12.11
N ASN A 102 8.18 -35.49 -12.69
CA ASN A 102 8.43 -36.01 -14.04
C ASN A 102 7.73 -35.23 -15.16
N ARG A 103 6.99 -34.15 -14.85
CA ARG A 103 6.41 -33.29 -15.89
C ARG A 103 7.51 -32.64 -16.71
N ASP A 104 7.27 -32.47 -18.02
CA ASP A 104 8.25 -31.89 -18.94
C ASP A 104 8.76 -30.52 -18.51
N ALA A 105 7.91 -29.73 -17.86
CA ALA A 105 8.25 -28.40 -17.34
C ALA A 105 9.35 -28.42 -16.25
N VAL A 106 9.49 -29.50 -15.49
CA VAL A 106 10.37 -29.55 -14.31
C VAL A 106 11.32 -30.75 -14.27
N LYS A 107 11.15 -31.76 -15.13
CA LYS A 107 11.94 -33.00 -15.10
C LYS A 107 13.45 -32.78 -15.21
N GLY A 108 13.88 -31.71 -15.89
CA GLY A 108 15.30 -31.36 -16.06
C GLY A 108 15.91 -30.59 -14.90
N LEU A 109 15.12 -30.21 -13.90
CA LEU A 109 15.57 -29.38 -12.76
C LEU A 109 16.05 -30.22 -11.57
N TRP A 110 15.68 -31.51 -11.52
CA TRP A 110 15.98 -32.37 -10.38
C TRP A 110 17.29 -33.11 -10.56
N GLU A 111 18.09 -33.16 -9.49
CA GLU A 111 19.20 -34.11 -9.43
C GLU A 111 18.66 -35.54 -9.46
N LYS A 112 19.40 -36.43 -10.14
CA LYS A 112 18.97 -37.83 -10.35
C LYS A 112 18.70 -38.57 -9.04
N GLU A 113 19.45 -38.24 -7.99
CA GLU A 113 19.28 -38.83 -6.65
C GLU A 113 17.89 -38.55 -6.07
N TRP A 114 17.36 -37.33 -6.22
CA TRP A 114 16.02 -36.99 -5.74
C TRP A 114 14.91 -37.79 -6.44
N LEU A 115 15.04 -37.99 -7.76
CA LEU A 115 14.12 -38.83 -8.52
C LEU A 115 14.15 -40.28 -8.02
N HIS A 116 15.34 -40.81 -7.74
CA HIS A 116 15.47 -42.16 -7.16
C HIS A 116 14.90 -42.24 -5.75
N ILE A 117 15.22 -41.30 -4.86
CA ILE A 117 14.72 -41.32 -3.47
C ILE A 117 13.20 -41.28 -3.45
N VAL A 118 12.57 -40.38 -4.21
CA VAL A 118 11.10 -40.26 -4.26
C VAL A 118 10.47 -41.54 -4.82
N SER A 119 11.02 -42.09 -5.90
CA SER A 119 10.54 -43.34 -6.50
C SER A 119 10.71 -44.54 -5.56
N GLY A 120 11.87 -44.64 -4.92
CA GLY A 120 12.20 -45.69 -3.96
C GLY A 120 11.33 -45.62 -2.71
N LYS A 121 11.07 -44.43 -2.18
CA LYS A 121 10.16 -44.25 -1.03
C LYS A 121 8.71 -44.55 -1.39
N ALA A 122 8.23 -44.18 -2.59
CA ALA A 122 6.90 -44.56 -3.05
C ALA A 122 6.70 -46.09 -3.01
N LEU A 123 7.62 -46.83 -3.63
CA LEU A 123 7.59 -48.30 -3.65
C LEU A 123 7.81 -48.92 -2.26
N GLY A 124 8.75 -48.37 -1.50
CA GLY A 124 9.08 -48.85 -0.16
C GLY A 124 7.89 -48.73 0.80
N PHE A 125 7.18 -47.60 0.79
CA PHE A 125 5.99 -47.42 1.63
C PHE A 125 4.78 -48.23 1.16
N GLN A 126 4.66 -48.52 -0.14
CA GLN A 126 3.68 -49.50 -0.63
C GLN A 126 4.00 -50.91 -0.11
N ALA A 127 5.27 -51.32 -0.10
CA ALA A 127 5.71 -52.60 0.47
C ALA A 127 5.42 -52.68 1.98
N ILE A 128 5.73 -51.61 2.72
CA ILE A 128 5.45 -51.48 4.16
C ILE A 128 3.94 -51.55 4.44
N ALA A 129 3.10 -50.96 3.60
CA ALA A 129 1.65 -51.03 3.77
C ALA A 129 1.13 -52.48 3.60
N GLN A 130 1.70 -53.24 2.67
CA GLN A 130 1.38 -54.67 2.51
C GLN A 130 1.89 -55.51 3.69
N LEU A 131 3.04 -55.18 4.28
CA LEU A 131 3.54 -55.81 5.51
C LEU A 131 2.50 -55.71 6.64
N HIS A 132 2.10 -54.49 6.99
CA HIS A 132 1.15 -54.25 8.08
C HIS A 132 -0.22 -54.90 7.81
N GLN A 133 -0.63 -54.99 6.52
CA GLN A 133 -1.88 -55.66 6.17
C GLN A 133 -1.76 -57.17 6.32
N SER A 134 -0.59 -57.74 6.00
CA SER A 134 -0.32 -59.16 6.18
C SER A 134 -0.32 -59.57 7.67
N GLU A 135 0.06 -58.66 8.58
CA GLU A 135 -0.05 -58.89 10.04
C GLU A 135 -1.52 -59.03 10.46
N ILE A 136 -2.42 -58.23 9.89
CA ILE A 136 -3.87 -58.34 10.13
C ILE A 136 -4.41 -59.67 9.57
N ASN A 137 -4.00 -60.06 8.36
CA ASN A 137 -4.39 -61.35 7.78
C ASN A 137 -3.86 -62.52 8.64
N ALA A 138 -2.67 -62.39 9.23
CA ALA A 138 -2.12 -63.37 10.17
C ALA A 138 -2.98 -63.49 11.45
N GLU A 139 -3.39 -62.36 12.03
CA GLU A 139 -4.31 -62.32 13.19
C GLU A 139 -5.66 -63.00 12.88
N ASN A 140 -6.15 -62.84 11.65
CA ASN A 140 -7.39 -63.45 11.16
C ASN A 140 -7.23 -64.91 10.70
N ARG A 141 -6.00 -65.45 10.69
CA ARG A 141 -5.65 -66.79 10.18
C ARG A 141 -5.94 -66.97 8.68
N GLU A 142 -5.77 -65.91 7.90
CA GLU A 142 -5.93 -65.90 6.43
C GLU A 142 -4.56 -66.09 5.75
N MET A 143 -3.99 -67.29 5.83
CA MET A 143 -2.60 -67.55 5.40
C MET A 143 -2.42 -67.36 3.88
N GLY A 144 -3.41 -67.78 3.08
CA GLY A 144 -3.37 -67.61 1.63
C GLY A 144 -3.30 -66.14 1.17
N GLU A 145 -4.00 -65.24 1.86
CA GLU A 145 -3.93 -63.79 1.59
C GLU A 145 -2.64 -63.18 2.16
N GLN A 146 -2.26 -63.57 3.39
CA GLN A 146 -1.04 -63.11 4.04
C GLN A 146 0.19 -63.36 3.15
N LEU A 147 0.33 -64.57 2.61
CA LEU A 147 1.44 -64.93 1.73
C LEU A 147 1.43 -64.18 0.40
N SER A 148 0.24 -63.94 -0.15
CA SER A 148 0.09 -63.17 -1.39
C SER A 148 0.55 -61.72 -1.19
N ARG A 149 0.15 -61.07 -0.09
CA ARG A 149 0.58 -59.70 0.25
C ARG A 149 2.07 -59.61 0.57
N LEU A 150 2.60 -60.55 1.36
CA LEU A 150 4.03 -60.60 1.69
C LEU A 150 4.88 -60.87 0.45
N GLY A 151 4.44 -61.74 -0.46
CA GLY A 151 5.13 -61.99 -1.72
C GLY A 151 5.24 -60.74 -2.59
N GLU A 152 4.19 -59.92 -2.65
CA GLU A 152 4.24 -58.63 -3.35
C GLU A 152 5.09 -57.60 -2.60
N ALA A 153 5.01 -57.56 -1.27
CA ALA A 153 5.85 -56.70 -0.44
C ALA A 153 7.34 -56.97 -0.65
N VAL A 154 7.75 -58.24 -0.78
CA VAL A 154 9.15 -58.62 -1.08
C VAL A 154 9.58 -58.01 -2.43
N LYS A 155 8.81 -58.23 -3.51
CA LYS A 155 9.14 -57.69 -4.85
C LYS A 155 9.26 -56.16 -4.85
N LEU A 156 8.32 -55.48 -4.19
CA LEU A 156 8.32 -54.02 -4.07
C LEU A 156 9.53 -53.53 -3.27
N SER A 157 9.86 -54.20 -2.16
CA SER A 157 11.02 -53.84 -1.32
C SER A 157 12.36 -54.04 -2.04
N GLU A 158 12.53 -55.13 -2.79
CA GLU A 158 13.73 -55.39 -3.61
C GLU A 158 13.89 -54.35 -4.72
N THR A 159 12.77 -53.92 -5.32
CA THR A 159 12.78 -52.87 -6.34
C THR A 159 13.10 -51.51 -5.72
N ALA A 160 12.49 -51.18 -4.58
CA ALA A 160 12.74 -49.95 -3.84
C ALA A 160 14.20 -49.82 -3.40
N ALA A 161 14.81 -50.91 -2.92
CA ALA A 161 16.20 -50.95 -2.46
C ALA A 161 17.23 -50.61 -3.56
N LYS A 162 16.89 -50.79 -4.85
CA LYS A 162 17.74 -50.37 -5.98
C LYS A 162 17.84 -48.86 -6.15
N TYR A 163 16.84 -48.12 -5.64
CA TYR A 163 16.75 -46.67 -5.75
C TYR A 163 17.17 -45.95 -4.47
N LEU A 164 17.02 -46.60 -3.31
CA LEU A 164 17.25 -45.99 -2.02
C LEU A 164 18.72 -46.10 -1.57
N PRO A 165 19.23 -45.11 -0.82
CA PRO A 165 20.52 -45.22 -0.16
C PRO A 165 20.59 -46.41 0.82
N PRO A 166 21.78 -47.02 1.01
CA PRO A 166 21.96 -48.11 1.96
C PRO A 166 21.47 -47.74 3.37
N GLY A 167 20.71 -48.64 3.99
CA GLY A 167 20.17 -48.47 5.34
C GLY A 167 18.78 -47.81 5.42
N CYS A 168 18.32 -47.12 4.37
CA CYS A 168 16.98 -46.54 4.33
C CYS A 168 15.90 -47.64 4.33
N LEU A 169 14.93 -47.56 5.25
CA LEU A 169 13.83 -48.55 5.43
C LEU A 169 14.29 -50.00 5.68
N SER A 170 15.56 -50.19 6.04
CA SER A 170 16.19 -51.52 6.16
C SER A 170 15.53 -52.40 7.22
N GLU A 171 15.08 -51.82 8.35
CA GLU A 171 14.36 -52.54 9.40
C GLU A 171 13.06 -53.17 8.85
N GLN A 172 12.27 -52.37 8.14
CA GLN A 172 10.98 -52.81 7.60
C GLN A 172 11.17 -53.80 6.45
N PHE A 173 12.16 -53.59 5.58
CA PHE A 173 12.47 -54.55 4.50
C PHE A 173 12.94 -55.90 5.06
N ASN A 174 13.75 -55.90 6.13
CA ASN A 174 14.14 -57.12 6.81
C ASN A 174 12.92 -57.81 7.48
N ALA A 175 11.99 -57.04 8.04
CA ALA A 175 10.75 -57.58 8.61
C ALA A 175 9.87 -58.24 7.54
N ILE A 176 9.76 -57.65 6.35
CA ILE A 176 9.06 -58.24 5.18
C ILE A 176 9.65 -59.61 4.83
N THR A 177 10.96 -59.68 4.61
CA THR A 177 11.62 -60.93 4.19
C THR A 177 11.52 -62.02 5.26
N LYS A 178 11.68 -61.66 6.54
CA LYS A 178 11.53 -62.59 7.66
C LYS A 178 10.10 -63.12 7.77
N SER A 179 9.12 -62.23 7.71
CA SER A 179 7.70 -62.60 7.82
C SER A 179 7.25 -63.46 6.65
N HIS A 180 7.68 -63.14 5.42
CA HIS A 180 7.40 -63.96 4.24
C HIS A 180 8.00 -65.37 4.37
N THR A 181 9.25 -65.48 4.82
CA THR A 181 9.92 -66.79 4.98
C THR A 181 9.25 -67.63 6.06
N ALA A 182 8.87 -67.01 7.19
CA ALA A 182 8.17 -67.69 8.28
C ALA A 182 6.77 -68.17 7.84
N ALA A 183 5.95 -67.27 7.28
CA ALA A 183 4.61 -67.60 6.80
C ALA A 183 4.65 -68.69 5.70
N LYS A 184 5.66 -68.64 4.83
CA LYS A 184 5.81 -69.63 3.75
C LYS A 184 6.13 -71.00 4.31
N LYS A 185 7.07 -71.06 5.26
CA LYS A 185 7.38 -72.29 5.98
C LYS A 185 6.14 -72.84 6.67
N ASP A 186 5.42 -72.03 7.44
CA ASP A 186 4.24 -72.50 8.16
C ASP A 186 3.14 -73.00 7.21
N ASN A 187 2.92 -72.34 6.09
CA ASN A 187 1.97 -72.80 5.08
C ASN A 187 2.42 -74.09 4.38
N ASP A 188 3.71 -74.23 4.06
CA ASP A 188 4.26 -75.41 3.38
C ASP A 188 4.28 -76.66 4.30
N PHE A 189 4.34 -76.50 5.62
CA PHE A 189 4.42 -77.60 6.58
C PHE A 189 3.12 -77.88 7.36
N ILE A 190 2.28 -76.87 7.61
CA ILE A 190 1.13 -76.97 8.50
C ILE A 190 -0.18 -76.75 7.74
N TYR A 191 -0.36 -75.56 7.15
CA TYR A 191 -1.69 -75.10 6.71
C TYR A 191 -2.06 -75.54 5.29
N HIS A 192 -1.09 -75.62 4.38
CA HIS A 192 -1.27 -75.98 2.97
C HIS A 192 -2.38 -75.18 2.26
N GLU A 193 -2.59 -73.93 2.66
CA GLU A 193 -3.59 -73.06 2.02
C GLU A 193 -3.11 -72.64 0.63
N ARG A 194 -4.07 -72.53 -0.30
CA ARG A 194 -3.80 -71.99 -1.62
C ARG A 194 -3.55 -70.48 -1.52
N ILE A 195 -2.40 -70.04 -2.02
CA ILE A 195 -2.06 -68.61 -2.09
C ILE A 195 -3.05 -67.89 -3.01
N ALA A 196 -3.66 -66.81 -2.51
CA ALA A 196 -4.59 -65.99 -3.26
C ALA A 196 -3.88 -65.20 -4.38
N ASP A 197 -4.57 -64.91 -5.49
CA ASP A 197 -4.02 -64.00 -6.50
C ASP A 197 -4.02 -62.57 -5.94
N PHE A 198 -2.88 -61.89 -5.99
CA PHE A 198 -2.73 -60.52 -5.48
C PHE A 198 -3.75 -59.57 -6.11
N ARG A 199 -4.11 -59.79 -7.38
CA ARG A 199 -5.09 -58.97 -8.10
C ARG A 199 -6.52 -59.11 -7.58
N SER A 200 -6.83 -60.23 -6.92
CA SER A 200 -8.13 -60.46 -6.30
C SER A 200 -8.23 -59.88 -4.88
N LEU A 201 -7.14 -59.40 -4.30
CA LEU A 201 -7.12 -58.90 -2.94
C LEU A 201 -7.76 -57.50 -2.82
N PRO A 202 -8.43 -57.19 -1.69
CA PRO A 202 -8.94 -55.85 -1.43
C PRO A 202 -7.83 -54.78 -1.42
N PRO A 203 -8.11 -53.58 -1.96
CA PRO A 203 -7.17 -52.46 -1.91
C PRO A 203 -6.97 -52.00 -0.47
N LEU A 204 -5.76 -51.51 -0.17
CA LEU A 204 -5.44 -51.02 1.17
C LEU A 204 -6.19 -49.71 1.47
N PRO A 205 -6.72 -49.52 2.69
CA PRO A 205 -7.29 -48.25 3.11
C PRO A 205 -6.19 -47.18 3.27
N ARG A 206 -6.54 -45.90 3.14
CA ARG A 206 -5.63 -44.75 3.26
C ARG A 206 -6.07 -43.79 4.35
N ALA A 207 -5.13 -43.13 5.02
CA ALA A 207 -5.40 -42.04 5.95
C ALA A 207 -4.41 -40.87 5.78
N ALA A 208 -4.86 -39.77 5.19
CA ALA A 208 -4.14 -38.50 5.12
C ALA A 208 -4.20 -37.76 6.46
N LEU A 209 -3.10 -37.81 7.20
CA LEU A 209 -2.95 -37.14 8.49
C LEU A 209 -2.15 -35.82 8.34
N ALA A 210 -1.21 -35.78 7.39
CA ALA A 210 -0.51 -34.58 7.00
C ALA A 210 -1.35 -33.72 6.05
N LYS A 211 -1.28 -32.40 6.23
CA LYS A 211 -1.87 -31.41 5.33
C LYS A 211 -0.92 -30.22 5.13
N ALA A 212 -0.98 -29.58 3.97
CA ALA A 212 -0.29 -28.32 3.75
C ALA A 212 -0.94 -27.25 4.66
N LEU A 213 -0.15 -26.62 5.54
CA LEU A 213 -0.67 -25.65 6.50
C LEU A 213 -0.79 -24.26 5.84
N PRO A 214 -1.94 -23.57 5.96
CA PRO A 214 -2.08 -22.23 5.38
C PRO A 214 -1.07 -21.26 5.99
N VAL A 215 -0.50 -20.39 5.16
CA VAL A 215 0.42 -19.34 5.60
C VAL A 215 -0.39 -18.22 6.27
N THR A 216 -0.27 -18.11 7.60
CA THR A 216 -0.90 -17.03 8.38
C THR A 216 0.10 -15.92 8.68
N TYR A 217 -0.33 -14.67 8.53
CA TYR A 217 0.45 -13.52 8.96
C TYR A 217 -0.01 -13.06 10.36
N PRO A 218 0.93 -12.76 11.29
CA PRO A 218 2.36 -12.92 11.16
C PRO A 218 2.82 -14.38 11.34
N MET A 219 3.85 -14.80 10.59
CA MET A 219 4.45 -16.14 10.77
C MET A 219 5.31 -16.24 12.04
N SER A 220 5.85 -15.12 12.51
CA SER A 220 6.68 -15.08 13.73
C SER A 220 5.80 -14.85 14.96
N PRO A 221 5.93 -15.67 16.02
CA PRO A 221 5.16 -15.51 17.27
C PRO A 221 5.39 -14.17 17.98
N ARG A 222 6.52 -13.50 17.73
CA ARG A 222 6.88 -12.21 18.35
C ARG A 222 6.98 -11.10 17.32
N PHE A 223 6.15 -11.16 16.29
CA PHE A 223 6.13 -10.14 15.25
C PHE A 223 5.71 -8.78 15.82
N LYS A 224 6.52 -7.76 15.54
CA LYS A 224 6.23 -6.36 15.83
C LYS A 224 6.42 -5.59 14.53
N ASP A 225 5.36 -4.93 14.07
CA ASP A 225 5.45 -4.07 12.90
C ASP A 225 6.21 -2.79 13.24
N MET A 226 7.34 -2.56 12.56
CA MET A 226 8.17 -1.37 12.75
C MET A 226 7.51 -0.11 12.19
N PHE A 227 6.52 -0.27 11.31
CA PHE A 227 5.85 0.81 10.59
C PHE A 227 4.37 0.91 10.95
N ALA A 228 3.95 0.39 12.12
CA ALA A 228 2.56 0.43 12.55
C ALA A 228 1.98 1.86 12.63
N SER A 229 2.82 2.86 12.84
CA SER A 229 2.44 4.27 12.87
C SER A 229 2.47 4.94 11.49
N VAL A 230 3.03 4.29 10.46
CA VAL A 230 3.10 4.84 9.12
C VAL A 230 1.72 4.74 8.47
N VAL A 231 1.18 5.89 8.08
CA VAL A 231 -0.09 5.96 7.39
C VAL A 231 0.07 5.41 5.96
N PRO A 232 -0.80 4.48 5.51
CA PRO A 232 -0.73 3.95 4.16
C PRO A 232 -0.84 5.03 3.08
N VAL A 233 -0.07 4.89 2.01
CA VAL A 233 -0.04 5.83 0.88
C VAL A 233 -1.43 6.01 0.27
N GLN A 234 -2.26 4.98 0.27
CA GLN A 234 -3.64 5.04 -0.22
C GLN A 234 -4.49 6.02 0.59
N VAL A 235 -4.30 6.05 1.92
CA VAL A 235 -4.98 7.00 2.81
C VAL A 235 -4.45 8.40 2.57
N HIS A 236 -3.13 8.56 2.41
CA HIS A 236 -2.52 9.84 2.08
C HIS A 236 -3.05 10.40 0.75
N ASN A 237 -3.12 9.59 -0.31
CA ASN A 237 -3.64 9.98 -1.62
C ASN A 237 -5.13 10.34 -1.56
N ALA A 238 -5.92 9.59 -0.78
CA ALA A 238 -7.32 9.90 -0.55
C ALA A 238 -7.49 11.24 0.18
N MET A 239 -6.67 11.50 1.20
CA MET A 239 -6.65 12.77 1.93
C MET A 239 -6.26 13.95 1.05
N GLN A 240 -5.22 13.79 0.22
CA GLN A 240 -4.80 14.83 -0.73
C GLN A 240 -5.91 15.14 -1.75
N SER A 241 -6.57 14.11 -2.27
CA SER A 241 -7.70 14.26 -3.20
C SER A 241 -8.88 14.98 -2.54
N TYR A 242 -9.18 14.63 -1.28
CA TYR A 242 -10.21 15.29 -0.48
C TYR A 242 -9.89 16.77 -0.24
N GLU A 243 -8.66 17.11 0.19
CA GLU A 243 -8.27 18.50 0.44
C GLU A 243 -8.27 19.34 -0.84
N SER A 244 -7.82 18.77 -1.97
CA SER A 244 -7.92 19.43 -3.28
C SER A 244 -9.37 19.76 -3.63
N ARG A 245 -10.28 18.78 -3.51
CA ARG A 245 -11.69 18.98 -3.85
C ARG A 245 -12.39 19.95 -2.90
N LYS A 246 -12.05 19.90 -1.61
CA LYS A 246 -12.52 20.84 -0.60
C LYS A 246 -12.05 22.26 -0.91
N ALA A 247 -10.77 22.45 -1.23
CA ALA A 247 -10.21 23.76 -1.58
C ALA A 247 -10.86 24.32 -2.84
N GLU A 248 -11.04 23.50 -3.88
CA GLU A 248 -11.75 23.87 -5.11
C GLU A 248 -13.18 24.35 -4.80
N LEU A 249 -13.94 23.59 -4.03
CA LEU A 249 -15.32 23.94 -3.67
C LEU A 249 -15.38 25.23 -2.85
N VAL A 250 -14.48 25.40 -1.87
CA VAL A 250 -14.39 26.64 -1.09
C VAL A 250 -14.05 27.82 -1.98
N ASN A 251 -13.11 27.67 -2.92
CA ASN A 251 -12.69 28.74 -3.83
C ASN A 251 -13.79 29.12 -4.82
N ILE A 252 -14.48 28.15 -5.43
CA ILE A 252 -15.61 28.41 -6.35
C ILE A 252 -16.69 29.22 -5.63
N GLU A 253 -17.09 28.77 -4.45
CA GLU A 253 -18.18 29.40 -3.73
C GLU A 253 -17.78 30.76 -3.16
N THR A 254 -16.52 30.93 -2.72
CA THR A 254 -15.98 32.24 -2.30
C THR A 254 -15.89 33.20 -3.49
N GLY A 255 -15.47 32.71 -4.66
CA GLY A 255 -15.45 33.47 -5.91
C GLY A 255 -16.83 33.98 -6.28
N ARG A 256 -17.84 33.10 -6.30
CA ARG A 256 -19.25 33.46 -6.55
C ARG A 256 -19.75 34.53 -5.57
N LEU A 257 -19.46 34.38 -4.29
CA LEU A 257 -19.85 35.37 -3.27
C LEU A 257 -19.21 36.74 -3.52
N ARG A 258 -17.93 36.78 -3.92
CA ARG A 258 -17.21 38.02 -4.26
C ARG A 258 -17.76 38.66 -5.53
N GLU A 259 -17.96 37.89 -6.59
CA GLU A 259 -18.52 38.36 -7.87
C GLU A 259 -19.90 38.97 -7.68
N HIS A 260 -20.82 38.27 -7.01
CA HIS A 260 -22.15 38.80 -6.75
C HIS A 260 -22.14 40.03 -5.84
N THR A 261 -21.15 40.16 -4.95
CA THR A 261 -21.01 41.35 -4.09
C THR A 261 -20.43 42.53 -4.87
N GLN A 262 -19.47 42.29 -5.77
CA GLN A 262 -18.93 43.30 -6.68
C GLN A 262 -19.99 43.79 -7.66
N LEU A 263 -20.74 42.89 -8.29
CA LEU A 263 -21.85 43.23 -9.19
C LEU A 263 -22.92 44.06 -8.47
N MET A 264 -23.30 43.64 -7.25
CA MET A 264 -24.22 44.40 -6.43
C MET A 264 -23.68 45.80 -6.08
N ASN A 265 -22.41 45.92 -5.69
CA ASN A 265 -21.80 47.22 -5.42
C ASN A 265 -21.72 48.10 -6.68
N GLY A 266 -21.43 47.52 -7.85
CA GLY A 266 -21.39 48.21 -9.13
C GLY A 266 -22.76 48.75 -9.54
N ILE A 267 -23.82 47.95 -9.42
CA ILE A 267 -25.20 48.38 -9.69
C ILE A 267 -25.58 49.52 -8.74
N LEU A 268 -25.34 49.37 -7.44
CA LEU A 268 -25.64 50.42 -6.45
C LEU A 268 -24.91 51.73 -6.77
N ALA A 269 -23.63 51.65 -7.12
CA ALA A 269 -22.85 52.82 -7.52
C ALA A 269 -23.39 53.49 -8.80
N SER A 270 -23.76 52.70 -9.81
CA SER A 270 -24.33 53.21 -11.08
C SER A 270 -25.68 53.91 -10.89
N LEU A 271 -26.43 53.54 -9.85
CA LEU A 271 -27.71 54.13 -9.48
C LEU A 271 -27.57 55.25 -8.43
N ASN A 272 -26.34 55.61 -8.04
CA ASN A 272 -26.02 56.53 -6.95
C ASN A 272 -26.71 56.16 -5.61
N LEU A 273 -26.94 54.87 -5.36
CA LEU A 273 -27.57 54.38 -4.13
C LEU A 273 -26.51 53.89 -3.13
N PRO A 274 -26.69 54.14 -1.82
CA PRO A 274 -27.83 54.81 -1.19
C PRO A 274 -27.75 56.35 -1.12
N ALA A 275 -26.72 56.99 -1.68
CA ALA A 275 -26.52 58.44 -1.56
C ALA A 275 -27.75 59.26 -2.03
N ALA A 276 -28.36 58.88 -3.15
CA ALA A 276 -29.56 59.51 -3.68
C ALA A 276 -30.81 59.39 -2.76
N LEU A 277 -30.86 58.39 -1.87
CA LEU A 277 -31.94 58.25 -0.88
C LEU A 277 -31.71 59.13 0.35
N ASP A 278 -30.45 59.28 0.74
CA ASP A 278 -30.05 60.12 1.88
C ASP A 278 -30.23 61.61 1.53
N ASP A 279 -29.90 62.01 0.29
CA ASP A 279 -30.07 63.40 -0.21
C ASP A 279 -31.53 63.89 -0.18
N VAL A 280 -32.51 62.99 -0.36
CA VAL A 280 -33.95 63.34 -0.31
C VAL A 280 -34.48 63.43 1.13
N SER A 281 -33.79 62.81 2.08
CA SER A 281 -34.27 62.62 3.45
C SER A 281 -33.69 63.60 4.48
N SER A 282 -32.54 64.18 4.19
CA SER A 282 -31.77 65.01 5.13
C SER A 282 -31.41 66.35 4.51
N MET A 283 -31.67 67.46 5.22
CA MET A 283 -31.23 68.82 4.85
C MET A 283 -29.71 69.05 5.05
N ASP A 284 -28.92 67.99 5.32
CA ASP A 284 -27.48 68.10 5.55
C ASP A 284 -26.72 67.86 4.23
N THR A 285 -25.69 68.65 3.97
CA THR A 285 -24.99 68.72 2.67
C THR A 285 -24.15 67.48 2.31
N LEU A 286 -24.11 66.46 3.17
CA LEU A 286 -23.32 65.25 2.97
C LEU A 286 -24.14 63.99 3.35
N PRO A 287 -24.34 63.03 2.42
CA PRO A 287 -24.99 61.75 2.70
C PRO A 287 -24.34 60.96 3.84
N GLU A 288 -25.16 60.45 4.77
CA GLU A 288 -24.72 59.62 5.91
C GLU A 288 -23.96 58.36 5.45
N SER A 289 -24.36 57.76 4.33
CA SER A 289 -23.66 56.62 3.73
C SER A 289 -22.24 56.92 3.24
N ILE A 290 -21.97 58.13 2.74
CA ILE A 290 -20.62 58.57 2.34
C ILE A 290 -19.79 58.88 3.59
N LYS A 291 -20.40 59.50 4.61
CA LYS A 291 -19.77 59.75 5.92
C LYS A 291 -19.30 58.45 6.58
N GLN A 292 -20.13 57.41 6.60
CA GLN A 292 -19.76 56.10 7.13
C GLN A 292 -18.63 55.43 6.35
N LYS A 293 -18.63 55.51 5.01
CA LYS A 293 -17.54 54.96 4.17
C LYS A 293 -16.23 55.73 4.39
N SER A 294 -16.29 57.06 4.47
CA SER A 294 -15.13 57.91 4.80
C SER A 294 -14.56 57.57 6.19
N ALA A 295 -15.42 57.37 7.19
CA ALA A 295 -15.00 56.94 8.52
C ALA A 295 -14.29 55.57 8.51
N LYS A 296 -14.79 54.60 7.74
CA LYS A 296 -14.13 53.29 7.57
C LYS A 296 -12.76 53.40 6.89
N VAL A 297 -12.65 54.20 5.84
CA VAL A 297 -11.37 54.44 5.14
C VAL A 297 -10.36 55.09 6.11
N LYS A 298 -10.79 56.06 6.91
CA LYS A 298 -9.95 56.68 7.95
C LYS A 298 -9.55 55.70 9.04
N GLN A 299 -10.47 54.87 9.52
CA GLN A 299 -10.18 53.84 10.52
C GLN A 299 -9.15 52.82 10.02
N ALA A 300 -9.13 52.53 8.71
CA ALA A 300 -8.15 51.66 8.08
C ALA A 300 -6.78 52.35 7.81
N GLY A 301 -6.57 53.58 8.28
CA GLY A 301 -5.31 54.33 8.09
C GLY A 301 -5.28 55.20 6.84
N GLY A 302 -6.39 55.33 6.11
CA GLY A 302 -6.57 56.27 5.00
C GLY A 302 -5.58 56.10 3.84
N ILE A 303 -5.34 57.18 3.11
CA ILE A 303 -4.37 57.21 2.01
C ILE A 303 -2.93 56.97 2.49
N THR A 304 -2.60 57.34 3.72
CA THR A 304 -1.27 57.21 4.31
C THR A 304 -0.85 55.75 4.49
N GLU A 305 -1.78 54.88 4.90
CA GLU A 305 -1.49 53.44 5.04
C GLU A 305 -1.31 52.77 3.67
N LEU A 306 -2.10 53.14 2.67
CA LEU A 306 -1.91 52.66 1.30
C LEU A 306 -0.55 53.10 0.75
N GLN A 307 -0.15 54.36 0.97
CA GLN A 307 1.18 54.85 0.59
C GLN A 307 2.30 54.10 1.31
N ARG A 308 2.15 53.78 2.60
CA ARG A 308 3.10 52.95 3.35
C ARG A 308 3.28 51.57 2.69
N LEU A 309 2.18 50.89 2.37
CA LEU A 309 2.22 49.59 1.70
C LEU A 309 2.87 49.65 0.32
N PHE A 310 2.57 50.69 -0.48
CA PHE A 310 3.24 50.90 -1.77
C PHE A 310 4.73 51.20 -1.66
N ASN A 311 5.16 51.84 -0.57
CA ASN A 311 6.57 52.09 -0.30
C ASN A 311 7.31 50.81 0.17
N GLU A 312 6.60 49.85 0.77
CA GLU A 312 7.16 48.56 1.21
C GLU A 312 7.20 47.50 0.11
N LEU A 313 6.32 47.55 -0.89
CA LEU A 313 6.30 46.56 -1.99
C LEU A 313 7.66 46.40 -2.70
N PRO A 314 8.37 47.49 -3.09
CA PRO A 314 9.68 47.36 -3.74
C PRO A 314 10.74 46.72 -2.83
N THR A 315 10.69 46.97 -1.51
CA THR A 315 11.68 46.41 -0.58
C THR A 315 11.45 44.92 -0.38
N LEU A 316 10.19 44.46 -0.33
CA LEU A 316 9.85 43.04 -0.28
C LEU A 316 10.24 42.30 -1.57
N PHE A 317 9.99 42.91 -2.73
CA PHE A 317 10.43 42.38 -4.01
C PHE A 317 11.94 42.20 -4.04
N LYS A 318 12.68 43.28 -3.73
CA LYS A 318 14.14 43.28 -3.73
C LYS A 318 14.72 42.23 -2.79
N ARG A 319 14.14 42.06 -1.60
CA ARG A 319 14.56 41.02 -0.65
C ARG A 319 14.45 39.61 -1.25
N ASN A 320 13.35 39.30 -1.94
CA ASN A 320 13.17 37.99 -2.55
C ASN A 320 14.12 37.77 -3.74
N GLU A 321 14.39 38.83 -4.50
CA GLU A 321 15.38 38.84 -5.60
C GLU A 321 16.79 38.58 -5.07
N GLU A 322 17.22 39.30 -4.03
CA GLU A 322 18.52 39.14 -3.38
C GLU A 322 18.72 37.70 -2.86
N ILE A 323 17.69 37.06 -2.28
CA ILE A 323 17.76 35.67 -1.82
C ILE A 323 17.98 34.70 -3.00
N LEU A 324 17.27 34.89 -4.11
CA LEU A 324 17.43 34.04 -5.30
C LEU A 324 18.79 34.23 -5.96
N ASP A 325 19.26 35.47 -6.05
CA ASP A 325 20.54 35.79 -6.66
C ASP A 325 21.70 35.24 -5.83
N GLU A 326 21.63 35.34 -4.51
CA GLU A 326 22.62 34.75 -3.61
C GLU A 326 22.63 33.21 -3.70
N THR A 327 21.44 32.60 -3.76
CA THR A 327 21.32 31.14 -3.95
C THR A 327 21.94 30.71 -5.28
N ASN A 328 21.67 31.44 -6.36
CA ASN A 328 22.23 31.16 -7.67
C ASN A 328 23.76 31.39 -7.72
N ARG A 329 24.24 32.42 -7.02
CA ARG A 329 25.68 32.73 -6.88
C ARG A 329 26.42 31.57 -6.21
N MET A 330 25.92 31.06 -5.08
CA MET A 330 26.52 29.93 -4.38
C MET A 330 26.63 28.68 -5.27
N LEU A 331 25.58 28.37 -6.05
CA LEU A 331 25.60 27.23 -6.98
C LEU A 331 26.59 27.44 -8.13
N THR A 332 26.70 28.67 -8.63
CA THR A 332 27.63 29.01 -9.73
C THR A 332 29.08 28.92 -9.25
N GLU A 333 29.39 29.45 -8.06
CA GLU A 333 30.74 29.40 -7.48
C GLU A 333 31.21 27.96 -7.20
N GLU A 334 30.31 27.09 -6.72
CA GLU A 334 30.60 25.68 -6.52
C GLU A 334 30.82 24.96 -7.86
N LYS A 335 29.98 25.23 -8.87
CA LYS A 335 30.16 24.70 -10.23
C LYS A 335 31.49 25.12 -10.83
N ASP A 336 31.83 26.40 -10.77
CA ASP A 336 33.09 26.92 -11.32
C ASP A 336 34.29 26.29 -10.62
N SER A 337 34.19 26.06 -9.30
CA SER A 337 35.21 25.35 -8.53
C SER A 337 35.34 23.87 -8.95
N ASP A 338 34.23 23.16 -9.15
CA ASP A 338 34.24 21.77 -9.64
C ASP A 338 34.81 21.68 -11.04
N ASP A 339 34.42 22.58 -11.95
CA ASP A 339 34.92 22.64 -13.32
C ASP A 339 36.43 22.92 -13.36
N ASN A 340 36.91 23.82 -12.51
CA ASN A 340 38.34 24.11 -12.38
C ASN A 340 39.12 22.90 -11.86
N LEU A 341 38.63 22.24 -10.81
CA LEU A 341 39.29 21.04 -10.25
C LEU A 341 39.24 19.87 -11.23
N ARG A 342 38.15 19.71 -11.99
CA ARG A 342 38.02 18.71 -13.04
C ARG A 342 39.02 18.95 -14.17
N ARG A 343 39.24 20.20 -14.58
CA ARG A 343 40.26 20.58 -15.56
C ARG A 343 41.68 20.31 -15.05
N GLN A 344 41.96 20.59 -13.78
CA GLN A 344 43.30 20.43 -13.20
C GLN A 344 43.66 18.97 -12.92
N PHE A 345 42.71 18.20 -12.39
CA PHE A 345 42.98 16.85 -11.87
C PHE A 345 42.48 15.74 -12.79
N GLY A 346 41.72 16.06 -13.85
CA GLY A 346 41.30 15.13 -14.90
C GLY A 346 40.72 13.84 -14.34
N THR A 347 41.42 12.73 -14.56
CA THR A 347 41.00 11.38 -14.12
C THR A 347 41.03 11.17 -12.61
N LYS A 348 41.72 12.02 -11.83
CA LYS A 348 41.71 11.99 -10.36
C LYS A 348 40.46 12.64 -9.76
N TRP A 349 39.66 13.35 -10.57
CA TRP A 349 38.43 14.02 -10.16
C TRP A 349 37.20 13.36 -10.79
N SER A 350 36.81 12.22 -10.22
CA SER A 350 35.77 11.32 -10.76
C SER A 350 34.36 11.54 -10.15
N ARG A 351 34.15 12.62 -9.41
CA ARG A 351 32.85 12.95 -8.82
C ARG A 351 31.84 13.34 -9.90
N MET A 352 30.55 13.15 -9.62
CA MET A 352 29.46 13.70 -10.44
C MET A 352 29.66 15.20 -10.64
N SER A 353 29.41 15.71 -11.84
CA SER A 353 29.55 17.14 -12.11
C SER A 353 28.53 17.94 -11.30
N SER A 354 28.96 19.09 -10.79
CA SER A 354 28.08 20.01 -10.06
C SER A 354 26.87 20.42 -10.89
N GLU A 355 27.03 20.58 -12.20
CA GLU A 355 25.94 20.84 -13.13
C GLU A 355 24.85 19.75 -13.14
N GLN A 356 25.24 18.48 -13.12
CA GLN A 356 24.29 17.37 -13.03
C GLN A 356 23.62 17.28 -11.65
N LEU A 357 24.38 17.51 -10.58
CA LEU A 357 23.87 17.42 -9.22
C LEU A 357 22.89 18.56 -8.88
N THR A 358 23.17 19.77 -9.35
CA THR A 358 22.41 21.00 -9.03
C THR A 358 21.30 21.32 -10.04
N GLY A 359 21.20 20.57 -11.15
CA GLY A 359 20.19 20.77 -12.19
C GLY A 359 18.75 21.00 -11.68
N PRO A 360 18.22 20.17 -10.76
CA PRO A 360 16.87 20.39 -10.19
C PRO A 360 16.74 21.70 -9.41
N LEU A 361 17.78 22.14 -8.71
CA LEU A 361 17.78 23.40 -7.96
C LEU A 361 17.78 24.60 -8.92
N LEU A 362 18.55 24.54 -10.01
CA LEU A 362 18.57 25.58 -11.04
C LEU A 362 17.19 25.71 -11.74
N GLN A 363 16.48 24.60 -11.95
CA GLN A 363 15.11 24.63 -12.47
C GLN A 363 14.14 25.34 -11.51
N GLU A 364 14.21 25.05 -10.21
CA GLU A 364 13.38 25.75 -9.21
C GLU A 364 13.74 27.25 -9.11
N ILE A 365 15.02 27.63 -9.19
CA ILE A 365 15.43 29.05 -9.27
C ILE A 365 14.78 29.74 -10.47
N GLY A 366 14.81 29.11 -11.65
CA GLY A 366 14.16 29.63 -12.86
C GLY A 366 12.65 29.83 -12.68
N LYS A 367 11.97 28.86 -12.04
CA LYS A 367 10.55 28.95 -11.71
C LYS A 367 10.25 30.09 -10.75
N TYR A 368 11.02 30.25 -9.67
CA TYR A 368 10.83 31.36 -8.73
C TYR A 368 11.09 32.73 -9.37
N ARG A 369 12.08 32.83 -10.27
CA ARG A 369 12.29 34.04 -11.07
C ARG A 369 11.07 34.37 -11.94
N GLY A 370 10.45 33.36 -12.56
CA GLY A 370 9.20 33.53 -13.30
C GLY A 370 8.03 34.02 -12.43
N ILE A 371 7.91 33.48 -11.21
CA ILE A 371 6.91 33.94 -10.23
C ILE A 371 7.17 35.40 -9.82
N LEU A 372 8.41 35.78 -9.53
CA LEU A 372 8.77 37.16 -9.22
C LEU A 372 8.44 38.11 -10.38
N HIS A 373 8.74 37.73 -11.62
CA HIS A 373 8.38 38.54 -12.78
C HIS A 373 6.86 38.73 -12.90
N THR A 374 6.08 37.69 -12.64
CA THR A 374 4.61 37.76 -12.63
C THR A 374 4.11 38.67 -11.49
N ALA A 375 4.71 38.58 -10.31
CA ALA A 375 4.39 39.44 -9.17
C ALA A 375 4.68 40.91 -9.49
N SER A 376 5.82 41.22 -10.12
CA SER A 376 6.17 42.58 -10.56
C SER A 376 5.12 43.18 -11.50
N ASN A 377 4.62 42.38 -12.45
CA ASN A 377 3.54 42.82 -13.36
C ASN A 377 2.22 43.07 -12.59
N ALA A 378 1.90 42.26 -11.58
CA ALA A 378 0.74 42.46 -10.73
C ALA A 378 0.87 43.72 -9.87
N ASP A 379 2.04 43.96 -9.28
CA ASP A 379 2.34 45.16 -8.49
C ASP A 379 2.17 46.43 -9.34
N LYS A 380 2.65 46.40 -10.59
CA LYS A 380 2.45 47.50 -11.55
C LYS A 380 0.96 47.75 -11.82
N MET A 381 0.18 46.70 -12.07
CA MET A 381 -1.26 46.83 -12.30
C MET A 381 -1.99 47.42 -11.08
N VAL A 382 -1.61 47.00 -9.87
CA VAL A 382 -2.19 47.50 -8.62
C VAL A 382 -1.80 48.97 -8.41
N LYS A 383 -0.56 49.34 -8.72
CA LYS A 383 -0.07 50.72 -8.67
C LYS A 383 -0.80 51.63 -9.66
N ASP A 384 -0.97 51.20 -10.91
CA ASP A 384 -1.69 51.97 -11.93
C ASP A 384 -3.16 52.20 -11.53
N LYS A 385 -3.82 51.18 -10.97
CA LYS A 385 -5.18 51.29 -10.42
C LYS A 385 -5.25 52.24 -9.23
N PHE A 386 -4.23 52.22 -8.37
CA PHE A 386 -4.17 53.12 -7.23
C PHE A 386 -4.03 54.58 -7.68
N GLU A 387 -3.08 54.89 -8.56
CA GLU A 387 -2.88 56.26 -9.04
C GLU A 387 -4.11 56.81 -9.77
N ALA A 388 -4.81 55.98 -10.55
CA ALA A 388 -6.06 56.37 -11.21
C ALA A 388 -7.19 56.75 -10.22
N ASN A 389 -7.22 56.13 -9.03
CA ASN A 389 -8.25 56.36 -8.01
C ASN A 389 -7.76 57.21 -6.82
N ARG A 390 -6.48 57.58 -6.81
CA ARG A 390 -5.82 58.27 -5.69
C ARG A 390 -6.51 59.58 -5.30
N PRO A 391 -6.90 60.49 -6.22
CA PRO A 391 -7.56 61.74 -5.85
C PRO A 391 -8.89 61.51 -5.11
N ALA A 392 -9.65 60.49 -5.52
CA ALA A 392 -10.93 60.14 -4.90
C ALA A 392 -10.75 59.54 -3.50
N ILE A 393 -9.75 58.67 -3.32
CA ILE A 393 -9.40 58.08 -2.02
C ILE A 393 -8.87 59.14 -1.06
N GLU A 394 -8.05 60.06 -1.57
CA GLU A 394 -7.53 61.20 -0.81
C GLU A 394 -8.67 62.10 -0.34
N MET A 395 -9.62 62.43 -1.23
CA MET A 395 -10.82 63.18 -0.87
C MET A 395 -11.63 62.48 0.23
N LEU A 396 -11.86 61.17 0.12
CA LEU A 396 -12.57 60.38 1.14
C LEU A 396 -11.81 60.26 2.47
N SER A 397 -10.49 60.46 2.45
CA SER A 397 -9.62 60.41 3.64
C SER A 397 -9.59 61.74 4.41
N LYS A 398 -10.12 62.84 3.85
CA LYS A 398 -10.14 64.16 4.49
C LYS A 398 -11.11 64.26 5.67
N ASN A 399 -10.99 65.34 6.42
CA ASN A 399 -11.91 65.66 7.51
C ASN A 399 -13.30 66.03 6.99
N GLU A 400 -14.35 65.82 7.79
CA GLU A 400 -15.75 65.97 7.34
C GLU A 400 -16.06 67.38 6.79
N VAL A 401 -15.43 68.41 7.36
CA VAL A 401 -15.56 69.81 6.92
C VAL A 401 -14.96 70.03 5.52
N GLU A 402 -13.80 69.43 5.25
CA GLU A 402 -13.10 69.55 3.96
C GLU A 402 -13.75 68.70 2.87
N LEU A 403 -14.32 67.55 3.26
CA LEU A 403 -15.10 66.69 2.37
C LEU A 403 -16.38 67.41 1.91
N ARG A 404 -17.09 68.08 2.83
CA ARG A 404 -18.26 68.92 2.51
C ARG A 404 -17.93 70.04 1.53
N GLY A 405 -16.78 70.72 1.71
CA GLY A 405 -16.34 71.79 0.81
C GLY A 405 -15.88 71.33 -0.58
N SER A 406 -15.64 70.03 -0.77
CA SER A 406 -15.18 69.45 -2.04
C SER A 406 -16.32 68.93 -2.93
N ILE A 407 -17.55 68.90 -2.41
CA ILE A 407 -18.74 68.43 -3.14
C ILE A 407 -19.50 69.66 -3.66
N PRO A 408 -19.73 69.79 -4.99
CA PRO A 408 -20.52 70.88 -5.54
C PRO A 408 -21.92 70.91 -4.92
N SER A 409 -22.34 72.07 -4.39
CA SER A 409 -23.67 72.26 -3.84
C SER A 409 -24.72 72.08 -4.94
N GLN A 410 -25.60 71.08 -4.81
CA GLN A 410 -26.72 70.94 -5.75
C GLN A 410 -27.78 72.01 -5.49
N THR A 411 -28.33 72.55 -6.57
CA THR A 411 -29.50 73.43 -6.54
C THR A 411 -30.71 72.60 -6.12
N GLU A 412 -31.40 73.01 -5.07
CA GLU A 412 -32.54 72.32 -4.47
C GLU A 412 -33.56 71.89 -5.54
N HIS A 413 -33.70 70.59 -5.77
CA HIS A 413 -34.88 70.02 -6.40
C HIS A 413 -35.74 69.45 -5.28
N ALA A 414 -36.59 70.31 -4.72
CA ALA A 414 -37.58 69.93 -3.72
C ALA A 414 -38.59 68.94 -4.35
N ALA A 415 -38.29 67.64 -4.28
CA ALA A 415 -39.30 66.61 -4.45
C ALA A 415 -40.20 66.60 -3.21
N GLN A 416 -41.51 66.71 -3.44
CA GLN A 416 -42.54 66.75 -2.40
C GLN A 416 -42.58 65.44 -1.61
N GLY A 417 -42.13 65.48 -0.35
CA GLY A 417 -42.46 64.52 0.71
C GLY A 417 -41.92 63.08 0.56
N PRO A 418 -42.01 62.27 1.64
CA PRO A 418 -41.54 60.89 1.63
C PRO A 418 -42.47 60.03 0.76
N SER A 419 -42.11 59.84 -0.51
CA SER A 419 -42.80 58.91 -1.41
C SER A 419 -42.74 57.47 -0.87
N GLU A 420 -43.82 56.71 -1.02
CA GLU A 420 -43.89 55.27 -0.69
C GLU A 420 -42.73 54.48 -1.34
N ALA A 421 -42.28 54.91 -2.52
CA ALA A 421 -41.14 54.34 -3.23
C ALA A 421 -39.81 54.51 -2.45
N VAL A 422 -39.62 55.65 -1.77
CA VAL A 422 -38.42 55.91 -0.93
C VAL A 422 -38.41 55.00 0.29
N GLY A 423 -39.57 54.80 0.94
CA GLY A 423 -39.71 53.86 2.06
C GLY A 423 -39.42 52.41 1.66
N LYS A 424 -39.98 51.97 0.52
CA LYS A 424 -39.72 50.63 -0.03
C LYS A 424 -38.26 50.43 -0.42
N LEU A 425 -37.62 51.42 -1.04
CA LEU A 425 -36.22 51.34 -1.44
C LEU A 425 -35.26 51.35 -0.23
N LYS A 426 -35.56 52.11 0.84
CA LYS A 426 -34.82 52.03 2.12
C LYS A 426 -34.91 50.63 2.74
N GLY A 427 -36.10 50.01 2.73
CA GLY A 427 -36.29 48.63 3.18
C GLY A 427 -35.42 47.62 2.40
N LEU A 428 -35.39 47.75 1.07
CA LEU A 428 -34.55 46.92 0.20
C LEU A 428 -33.04 47.15 0.45
N MET A 429 -32.63 48.40 0.70
CA MET A 429 -31.23 48.72 1.02
C MET A 429 -30.76 48.07 2.34
N ASN A 430 -31.62 48.00 3.35
CA ASN A 430 -31.32 47.30 4.60
C ASN A 430 -31.12 45.80 4.36
N GLN A 431 -31.98 45.16 3.55
CA GLN A 431 -31.82 43.75 3.17
C GLN A 431 -30.50 43.51 2.42
N VAL A 432 -30.12 44.41 1.51
CA VAL A 432 -28.85 44.35 0.80
C VAL A 432 -27.66 44.45 1.77
N GLN A 433 -27.74 45.34 2.76
CA GLN A 433 -26.68 45.48 3.76
C GLN A 433 -26.57 44.23 4.66
N GLU A 434 -27.70 43.65 5.06
CA GLU A 434 -27.73 42.40 5.81
C GLU A 434 -27.11 41.24 5.00
N LEU A 435 -27.46 41.12 3.72
CA LEU A 435 -26.86 40.14 2.82
C LEU A 435 -25.34 40.30 2.72
N LYS A 436 -24.80 41.53 2.63
CA LYS A 436 -23.35 41.76 2.63
C LYS A 436 -22.68 41.25 3.89
N VAL A 437 -23.25 41.56 5.06
CA VAL A 437 -22.72 41.12 6.36
C VAL A 437 -22.76 39.60 6.49
N GLN A 438 -23.84 38.95 6.03
CA GLN A 438 -23.94 37.50 6.03
C GLN A 438 -22.89 36.85 5.12
N ARG A 439 -22.67 37.39 3.91
CA ARG A 439 -21.63 36.90 2.99
C ARG A 439 -20.22 37.01 3.57
N GLU A 440 -19.91 38.13 4.23
CA GLU A 440 -18.61 38.33 4.88
C GLU A 440 -18.38 37.33 6.03
N LYS A 441 -19.43 37.04 6.81
CA LYS A 441 -19.37 36.00 7.85
C LYS A 441 -19.13 34.60 7.26
N LEU A 442 -19.83 34.25 6.18
CA LEU A 442 -19.67 32.97 5.49
C LEU A 442 -18.25 32.79 4.93
N GLU A 443 -17.67 33.85 4.36
CA GLU A 443 -16.30 33.84 3.85
C GLU A 443 -15.28 33.65 4.99
N LYS A 444 -15.46 34.34 6.13
CA LYS A 444 -14.60 34.18 7.32
C LYS A 444 -14.64 32.75 7.87
N VAL A 445 -15.83 32.16 8.03
CA VAL A 445 -15.98 30.79 8.55
C VAL A 445 -15.34 29.77 7.62
N ARG A 446 -15.51 29.92 6.31
CA ARG A 446 -14.91 29.03 5.30
C ARG A 446 -13.38 29.12 5.26
N ASN A 447 -12.82 30.33 5.35
CA ASN A 447 -11.36 30.52 5.36
C ASN A 447 -10.69 29.97 6.62
N ILE A 448 -11.36 30.03 7.78
CA ILE A 448 -10.84 29.47 9.04
C ILE A 448 -10.81 27.93 9.00
N HIS A 449 -11.86 27.30 8.47
CA HIS A 449 -11.91 25.83 8.33
C HIS A 449 -11.02 25.32 7.18
N GLY A 450 -10.71 26.17 6.20
CA GLY A 450 -9.71 25.90 5.16
C GLY A 450 -8.27 25.95 5.68
N ARG A 451 -7.94 26.88 6.58
CA ARG A 451 -6.57 27.05 7.11
C ARG A 451 -6.21 26.16 8.30
N ARG A 452 -7.15 25.88 9.21
CA ARG A 452 -6.86 25.13 10.46
C ARG A 452 -6.40 23.67 10.29
N TYR A 453 -6.47 23.10 9.09
CA TYR A 453 -6.04 21.72 8.83
C TYR A 453 -4.69 21.61 8.10
N LEU A 454 -4.13 22.72 7.60
CA LEU A 454 -2.80 22.73 6.99
C LEU A 454 -1.69 22.59 8.04
N ASP A 455 -1.92 23.08 9.27
CA ASP A 455 -0.90 23.07 10.33
C ASP A 455 -0.83 21.76 11.15
N ILE A 456 -1.78 20.83 10.95
CA ILE A 456 -1.88 19.61 11.79
C ILE A 456 -1.12 18.42 11.16
N TYR A 457 -0.72 18.50 9.89
CA TYR A 457 -0.06 17.41 9.16
C TYR A 457 1.37 17.72 8.67
N SER A 458 1.94 18.85 9.11
CA SER A 458 3.33 19.25 8.84
C SER A 458 4.28 19.04 10.04
N GLY A 459 3.92 18.15 10.98
CA GLY A 459 4.71 17.82 12.17
C GLY A 459 5.12 16.35 12.21
#